data_AF-A0A6I3SH79-F1
#
_entry.id   AF-A0A6I3SH79-F1
#
_cell.length_a   1.000
_cell.length_b   1.000
_cell.length_c   1.000
_cell.angle_alpha   90.00
_cell.angle_beta   90.00
_cell.angle_gamma   90.00
#
_symmetry.space_group_name_H-M   'P 1'
#
loop_
_entity.id
_entity.type
_entity.pdbx_description
1 polymer ?
#
loop_
_entity_poly.entity_id
_entity_poly.type
_entity_poly.pdbx_seq_one_letter_code
_entity_poly.pdbx_strand_id
1 'polypeptide(L)' 'MDAKEVVCFCKKVTYGDLQKAIENGAKTFDSVQEVTKVSTGCKKCTDKAKALVSELLAK' A
#
# COMPACT_ATOMS: atom_id res chain seq x y z
N MET A 1 2.68 -12.17 -2.91
CA MET A 1 1.55 -12.01 -1.96
C MET A 1 0.24 -12.13 -2.71
N ASP A 2 -0.81 -12.59 -2.04
CA ASP A 2 -2.17 -12.59 -2.60
C ASP A 2 -2.80 -11.18 -2.50
N ALA A 3 -3.57 -10.78 -3.52
CA ALA A 3 -4.25 -9.47 -3.55
C ALA A 3 -5.22 -9.25 -2.38
N LYS A 4 -5.71 -10.32 -1.75
CA LYS A 4 -6.63 -10.28 -0.59
C LYS A 4 -5.93 -10.05 0.75
N GLU A 5 -4.60 -10.10 0.81
CA GLU A 5 -3.88 -9.96 2.07
C GLU A 5 -4.02 -8.54 2.61
N VAL A 6 -4.48 -8.39 3.85
CA VAL A 6 -4.64 -7.08 4.50
C VAL A 6 -3.28 -6.55 4.94
N VAL A 7 -2.89 -5.39 4.42
CA VAL A 7 -1.68 -4.67 4.80
C VAL A 7 -1.96 -3.69 5.94
N CYS A 8 -3.08 -2.95 5.86
CA CYS A 8 -3.50 -2.02 6.89
C CYS A 8 -4.83 -2.44 7.50
N PHE A 9 -4.81 -2.94 8.73
CA PHE A 9 -6.05 -3.31 9.44
C PHE A 9 -6.92 -2.10 9.77
N CYS A 10 -6.34 -0.94 10.12
CA CYS A 10 -7.10 0.26 10.49
C CYS A 10 -7.93 0.83 9.33
N LYS A 11 -7.42 0.73 8.11
CA LYS A 11 -8.06 1.26 6.90
C LYS A 11 -8.57 0.16 5.96
N LYS A 12 -8.43 -1.10 6.38
CA LYS A 12 -8.73 -2.30 5.59
C LYS A 12 -8.10 -2.29 4.19
N VAL A 13 -6.88 -1.76 4.08
CA VAL A 13 -6.12 -1.71 2.81
C VAL A 13 -5.47 -3.06 2.58
N THR A 14 -5.67 -3.63 1.40
CA THR A 14 -5.11 -4.90 0.97
C THR A 14 -3.92 -4.73 0.04
N TYR A 15 -3.17 -5.81 -0.21
CA TYR A 15 -2.11 -5.83 -1.22
C TYR A 15 -2.64 -5.46 -2.61
N GLY A 16 -3.83 -5.94 -2.96
CA GLY A 16 -4.49 -5.59 -4.22
C GLY A 16 -4.83 -4.11 -4.33
N ASP A 17 -5.13 -3.43 -3.22
CA ASP A 17 -5.33 -1.98 -3.23
C ASP A 17 -4.02 -1.21 -3.49
N LEU A 18 -2.89 -1.71 -2.97
CA LEU A 18 -1.57 -1.14 -3.28
C LEU A 18 -1.23 -1.32 -4.76
N GLN A 19 -1.48 -2.51 -5.32
CA GLN A 19 -1.29 -2.78 -6.75
C GLN A 19 -2.14 -1.85 -7.60
N LYS A 20 -3.45 -1.77 -7.32
CA LYS A 20 -4.37 -0.88 -8.04
C LYS A 20 -3.92 0.58 -7.95
N ALA A 21 -3.45 1.05 -6.79
CA ALA A 21 -2.96 2.42 -6.67
C ALA A 21 -1.78 2.69 -7.61
N ILE A 22 -0.86 1.73 -7.73
CA ILE A 22 0.30 1.83 -8.64
C ILE A 22 -0.14 1.75 -10.11
N GLU A 23 -1.06 0.85 -10.45
CA GLU A 23 -1.65 0.75 -11.80
C GLU A 23 -2.40 2.03 -12.20
N ASN A 24 -3.01 2.73 -11.23
CA ASN A 24 -3.62 4.04 -11.43
C ASN A 24 -2.59 5.20 -11.55
N GLY A 25 -1.29 4.90 -11.54
CA GLY A 25 -0.22 5.87 -11.77
C GLY A 25 0.52 6.33 -10.51
N ALA A 26 0.26 5.75 -9.34
CA ALA A 26 1.05 6.06 -8.15
C ALA A 26 2.47 5.49 -8.29
N LYS A 27 3.48 6.37 -8.33
CA LYS A 27 4.90 5.99 -8.50
C LYS A 27 5.73 6.07 -7.22
N THR A 28 5.11 6.40 -6.10
CA THR A 28 5.80 6.55 -4.81
C THR A 28 4.90 6.03 -3.69
N PHE A 29 5.53 5.67 -2.57
CA PHE A 29 4.78 5.33 -1.35
C PHE A 29 3.83 6.45 -0.93
N ASP A 30 4.25 7.71 -1.07
CA ASP A 30 3.41 8.85 -0.68
C ASP A 30 2.14 8.93 -1.53
N SER A 31 2.25 8.78 -2.85
CA SER A 31 1.07 8.73 -3.73
C SER A 31 0.17 7.53 -3.43
N VAL A 32 0.74 6.35 -3.17
CA VAL A 32 -0.05 5.17 -2.76
C VAL A 32 -0.73 5.42 -1.42
N GLN A 33 -0.06 6.10 -0.49
CA GLN A 33 -0.58 6.51 0.81
C GLN A 33 -1.75 7.49 0.67
N GLU A 34 -1.65 8.44 -0.25
CA GLU A 34 -2.73 9.41 -0.50
C GLU A 34 -3.98 8.75 -1.06
N VAL A 35 -3.83 7.79 -1.98
CA VAL A 35 -4.95 7.07 -2.60
C VAL A 35 -5.59 6.07 -1.64
N THR A 36 -4.77 5.20 -1.02
CA THR A 36 -5.28 4.09 -0.19
C THR A 36 -5.49 4.46 1.27
N LYS A 37 -4.94 5.60 1.71
CA LYS A 37 -4.88 6.02 3.11
C LYS A 37 -4.13 5.05 4.03
N VAL A 38 -3.34 4.11 3.49
CA VAL A 38 -2.47 3.23 4.29
C VAL A 38 -1.60 4.07 5.23
N SER A 39 -1.23 3.55 6.41
CA SER A 39 -0.32 4.23 7.34
C SER A 39 -0.72 5.63 7.85
N THR A 40 -1.91 6.15 7.52
CA THR A 40 -2.35 7.48 8.02
C THR A 40 -2.91 7.45 9.44
N GLY A 41 -3.24 6.26 9.97
CA GLY A 41 -3.77 6.05 11.32
C GLY A 41 -2.71 5.66 12.34
N CYS A 42 -2.72 4.40 12.78
CA CYS A 42 -1.83 3.90 13.84
C CYS A 42 -0.36 3.70 13.42
N LYS A 43 -0.05 3.83 12.11
CA LYS A 43 1.30 3.70 11.52
C LYS A 43 2.03 2.35 11.73
N LYS A 44 1.42 1.36 12.40
CA LYS A 44 2.04 0.03 12.65
C LYS A 44 2.36 -0.77 11.38
N CYS A 45 1.67 -0.51 10.28
CA CYS A 45 1.87 -1.19 9.00
C CYS A 45 2.85 -0.46 8.07
N THR A 46 3.47 0.64 8.51
CA THR A 46 4.23 1.54 7.62
C THR A 46 5.45 0.87 7.00
N ASP A 47 6.26 0.17 7.78
CA ASP A 47 7.45 -0.51 7.25
C ASP A 47 7.06 -1.59 6.24
N LYS A 48 6.04 -2.41 6.58
CA LYS A 48 5.50 -3.42 5.66
C LYS A 48 4.94 -2.79 4.39
N ALA A 49 4.12 -1.74 4.51
CA ALA A 49 3.51 -1.08 3.35
C ALA A 49 4.56 -0.42 2.45
N LYS A 50 5.59 0.21 3.01
CA LYS A 50 6.71 0.77 2.24
C LYS A 50 7.49 -0.30 1.49
N ALA A 51 7.83 -1.41 2.16
CA ALA A 51 8.52 -2.52 1.52
C ALA A 51 7.72 -3.08 0.34
N LEU A 52 6.41 -3.28 0.53
CA LEU A 52 5.51 -3.80 -0.51
C LEU A 52 5.35 -2.84 -1.68
N VAL A 53 5.16 -1.54 -1.42
CA VAL A 53 5.09 -0.54 -2.49
C VAL A 53 6.41 -0.46 -3.25
N SER A 54 7.55 -0.51 -2.56
CA SER A 54 8.86 -0.53 -3.22
C SER A 54 9.06 -1.77 -4.08
N GLU A 55 8.64 -2.94 -3.60
CA GLU A 55 8.70 -4.19 -4.37
C GLU A 55 7.82 -4.10 -5.63
N LEU A 56 6.60 -3.58 -5.49
CA LEU A 56 5.66 -3.41 -6.60
C LEU A 56 6.14 -2.40 -7.66
N LEU A 57 6.87 -1.36 -7.26
CA LEU A 57 7.44 -0.36 -8.17
C LEU A 57 8.74 -0.80 -8.83
N ALA A 58 9.48 -1.73 -8.20
CA ALA A 58 10.71 -2.29 -8.74
C ALA A 58 10.47 -3.42 -9.76
N LYS A 59 9.20 -3.75 -10.03
CA LYS A 59 8.76 -4.83 -10.88
C LYS A 59 8.18 -4.31 -12.19
#